data_AF-A0AAN7I5J9-F1
#
_entry.id   AF-A0AAN7I5J9-F1
#
_cell.length_a   1.000
_cell.length_b   1.000
_cell.length_c   1.000
_cell.angle_alpha   90.00
_cell.angle_beta   90.00
_cell.angle_gamma   90.00
#
_symmetry.space_group_name_H-M   'P 1'
#
loop_
_entity.id
_entity.type
_entity.pdbx_description
1 polymer ?
#
loop_
_entity_poly.entity_id
_entity_poly.type
_entity_poly.pdbx_seq_one_letter_code
_entity_poly.pdbx_strand_id
1 'polypeptide(L)'
;MTRSPRVKYITFYEDSESIPGKRTAVWELDKASHRNIVRHPVLMRELWLQMWHDIHPDAKSRFVTKAKRGPLRDEDCFWDYGKARCAWPEYCEYRCWQWRIHMRGLGSCKLQFIQFSI
;
A
#
# COMPACT_ATOMS: atom_id res chain seq x y z
N MET A 1 11.85 -8.12 -19.46
CA MET A 1 10.69 -8.22 -18.56
C MET A 1 9.45 -8.59 -19.37
N THR A 2 8.99 -9.83 -19.31
CA THR A 2 7.76 -10.27 -20.00
C THR A 2 6.54 -9.92 -19.16
N ARG A 3 5.86 -8.82 -19.49
CA ARG A 3 4.59 -8.41 -18.85
C ARG A 3 3.53 -9.48 -19.10
N SER A 4 2.88 -9.95 -18.03
CA SER A 4 1.78 -10.93 -18.12
C SER A 4 0.55 -10.30 -18.79
N PRO A 5 -0.01 -10.90 -19.85
CA PRO A 5 -1.13 -10.31 -20.59
C PRO A 5 -2.43 -10.19 -19.78
N ARG A 6 -2.53 -10.85 -18.61
CA ARG A 6 -3.73 -10.87 -17.77
C ARG A 6 -3.80 -9.75 -16.74
N VAL A 7 -2.68 -9.11 -16.44
CA VAL A 7 -2.64 -8.04 -15.45
C VAL A 7 -2.74 -6.72 -16.20
N LYS A 8 -3.80 -5.96 -15.94
CA LYS A 8 -3.92 -4.58 -16.42
C LYS A 8 -2.92 -3.75 -15.61
N TYR A 9 -2.06 -2.97 -16.26
CA TYR A 9 -0.92 -2.31 -15.61
C TYR A 9 -1.09 -0.80 -15.55
N ILE A 10 -0.54 -0.20 -14.49
CA ILE A 10 -0.14 1.20 -14.48
C ILE A 10 1.23 1.25 -15.15
N THR A 11 1.35 2.06 -16.20
CA THR A 11 2.60 2.17 -16.97
C THR A 11 3.49 3.29 -16.48
N PHE A 12 2.89 4.30 -15.84
CA PHE A 12 3.57 5.49 -15.36
C PHE A 12 2.86 6.05 -14.13
N TYR A 13 3.66 6.55 -13.19
CA TYR A 13 3.23 7.29 -12.02
C TYR A 13 4.22 8.42 -11.79
N GLU A 14 3.73 9.65 -11.70
CA GLU A 14 4.53 10.82 -11.31
C GLU A 14 3.73 11.66 -10.32
N ASP A 15 4.39 12.18 -9.30
CA ASP A 15 3.85 13.23 -8.44
C ASP A 15 4.77 14.45 -8.44
N SER A 16 4.32 15.52 -9.08
CA SER A 16 5.09 16.77 -9.22
C SER A 16 4.23 17.99 -8.87
N GLU A 17 4.90 19.12 -8.64
CA GLU A 17 4.24 20.40 -8.45
C GLU A 17 3.87 20.97 -9.81
N SER A 18 2.59 20.86 -10.18
CA SER A 18 2.10 21.35 -11.47
C SER A 18 1.89 22.87 -11.47
N ILE A 19 1.44 23.40 -10.32
CA ILE A 19 1.10 24.81 -10.11
C ILE A 19 1.70 25.20 -8.75
N PRO A 20 2.23 26.42 -8.57
CA PRO A 20 2.77 26.86 -7.28
C PRO A 20 1.81 26.55 -6.12
N GLY A 21 2.29 25.73 -5.17
CA GLY A 21 1.55 25.28 -3.98
C GLY A 21 0.63 24.06 -4.18
N LYS A 22 0.37 23.63 -5.42
CA LYS A 22 -0.47 22.47 -5.75
C LYS A 22 0.38 21.34 -6.34
N ARG A 23 0.40 20.21 -5.61
CA ARG A 23 0.99 18.96 -6.11
C ARG A 23 -0.10 18.11 -6.75
N THR A 24 0.22 17.47 -7.85
CA THR A 24 -0.68 16.58 -8.60
C THR A 24 0.00 15.26 -8.86
N ALA A 25 -0.71 14.16 -8.64
CA ALA A 25 -0.27 12.83 -9.05
C ALA A 25 -0.94 12.45 -10.38
N VAL A 26 -0.14 11.96 -11.33
CA VAL A 26 -0.57 11.55 -12.68
C VAL A 26 -0.35 10.04 -12.83
N TRP A 27 -1.40 9.33 -13.24
CA TRP A 27 -1.37 7.89 -13.45
C TRP A 27 -1.69 7.57 -14.91
N GLU A 28 -0.85 6.76 -15.55
CA GLU A 28 -1.16 6.21 -16.87
C GLU A 28 -1.65 4.77 -16.74
N LEU A 29 -2.83 4.52 -17.30
CA LEU A 29 -3.48 3.22 -17.31
C LEU A 29 -3.51 2.68 -18.73
N ASP A 30 -2.88 1.53 -18.95
CA ASP A 30 -2.91 0.89 -20.26
C ASP A 30 -4.23 0.12 -20.48
N LYS A 31 -4.69 0.07 -21.73
CA LYS A 31 -5.88 -0.66 -22.19
C LYS A 31 -7.17 -0.28 -21.44
N ALA A 32 -7.26 0.95 -20.95
CA ALA A 32 -8.47 1.48 -20.34
C ALA A 32 -9.41 2.06 -21.39
N SER A 33 -10.62 1.50 -21.51
CA SER A 33 -11.68 2.10 -22.34
C SER A 33 -12.19 3.37 -21.66
N HIS A 34 -12.19 4.50 -22.38
CA HIS A 34 -12.62 5.79 -21.86
C HIS A 34 -14.02 5.75 -21.21
N ARG A 35 -15.00 5.11 -21.89
CA ARG A 35 -16.38 4.98 -21.38
C ARG A 35 -16.50 4.08 -20.15
N ASN A 36 -15.65 3.07 -20.04
CA ASN A 36 -15.74 2.04 -19.00
C ASN A 36 -14.60 2.14 -17.97
N ILE A 37 -14.01 3.33 -17.82
CA ILE A 37 -12.83 3.53 -16.97
C ILE A 37 -13.13 3.21 -15.50
N VAL A 38 -14.34 3.52 -15.02
CA VAL A 38 -14.79 3.24 -13.64
C VAL A 38 -14.91 1.73 -13.37
N ARG A 39 -15.06 0.91 -14.43
CA ARG A 39 -15.05 -0.56 -14.32
C ARG A 39 -13.64 -1.14 -14.41
N HIS A 40 -12.62 -0.30 -14.56
CA HIS A 40 -11.24 -0.76 -14.66
C HIS A 40 -10.74 -1.19 -13.27
N PRO A 41 -10.39 -2.47 -13.07
CA PRO A 41 -10.06 -2.99 -11.74
C PRO A 41 -8.81 -2.34 -11.15
N VAL A 42 -7.88 -1.89 -12.00
CA VAL A 42 -6.68 -1.17 -11.56
C VAL A 42 -7.06 0.23 -11.09
N LEU A 43 -7.91 0.94 -11.82
CA LEU A 43 -8.32 2.29 -11.41
C LEU A 43 -8.99 2.23 -10.04
N MET A 44 -9.97 1.34 -9.88
CA MET A 44 -10.72 1.22 -8.63
C MET A 44 -9.83 0.82 -7.45
N ARG A 45 -8.86 -0.08 -7.66
CA ARG A 45 -7.86 -0.41 -6.63
C ARG A 45 -7.05 0.81 -6.22
N GLU A 46 -6.50 1.54 -7.18
CA GLU A 46 -5.62 2.68 -6.87
C GLU A 46 -6.38 3.85 -6.26
N LEU A 47 -7.59 4.11 -6.75
CA LEU A 47 -8.50 5.09 -6.20
C LEU A 47 -8.86 4.73 -4.75
N TRP A 48 -9.24 3.47 -4.51
CA TRP A 48 -9.53 2.99 -3.17
C TRP A 48 -8.34 3.19 -2.23
N LEU A 49 -7.13 2.80 -2.63
CA LEU A 49 -5.92 2.98 -1.83
C LEU A 49 -5.64 4.45 -1.51
N GLN A 50 -5.84 5.34 -2.49
CA GLN A 50 -5.66 6.78 -2.28
C GLN A 50 -6.71 7.33 -1.31
N MET A 51 -7.99 6.96 -1.50
CA MET A 51 -9.07 7.39 -0.60
C MET A 51 -8.82 6.93 0.83
N TRP A 52 -8.43 5.67 1.02
CA TRP A 52 -8.08 5.15 2.34
C TRP A 52 -6.94 5.94 2.95
N HIS A 53 -5.85 6.14 2.20
CA HIS A 53 -4.70 6.91 2.65
C HIS A 53 -5.09 8.33 3.11
N ASP A 54 -5.97 9.01 2.37
CA ASP A 54 -6.38 10.39 2.65
C ASP A 54 -7.31 10.50 3.88
N ILE A 55 -8.03 9.43 4.22
CA ILE A 55 -8.89 9.37 5.41
C ILE A 55 -8.06 9.14 6.68
N HIS A 56 -6.87 8.55 6.57
CA HIS A 56 -6.06 8.20 7.74
C HIS A 56 -5.45 9.44 8.43
N PRO A 57 -5.57 9.54 9.77
CA PRO A 57 -5.11 10.70 10.53
C PRO A 57 -3.57 10.86 10.56
N ASP A 58 -2.82 9.80 10.26
CA ASP A 58 -1.36 9.75 10.28
C ASP A 58 -0.74 9.74 8.86
N ALA A 59 -1.46 10.26 7.86
CA ALA A 59 -0.95 10.44 6.50
C ALA A 59 0.24 11.42 6.46
N LYS A 60 1.44 10.88 6.19
CA LYS A 60 2.68 11.64 6.10
C LYS A 60 2.92 12.28 4.72
N SER A 61 2.49 11.62 3.65
CA SER A 61 2.61 12.13 2.28
C SER A 61 1.26 12.66 1.77
N ARG A 62 1.26 13.46 0.69
CA ARG A 62 -0.01 13.85 0.03
C ARG A 62 -0.57 12.75 -0.87
N PHE A 63 0.28 11.85 -1.37
CA PHE A 63 -0.09 10.77 -2.27
C PHE A 63 0.55 9.45 -1.83
N VAL A 64 -0.11 8.34 -2.17
CA VAL A 64 0.41 6.98 -1.92
C VAL A 64 1.61 6.69 -2.83
N THR A 65 2.75 6.36 -2.25
CA THR A 65 3.96 6.00 -3.03
C THR A 65 3.78 4.65 -3.73
N LYS A 66 3.56 4.67 -5.06
CA LYS A 66 3.25 3.45 -5.83
C LYS A 66 4.45 2.52 -6.08
N ALA A 67 5.66 3.01 -5.84
CA ALA A 67 6.89 2.20 -5.94
C ALA A 67 6.99 1.12 -4.86
N LYS A 68 6.28 1.28 -3.73
CA LYS A 68 6.27 0.33 -2.62
C LYS A 68 4.84 -0.14 -2.37
N ARG A 69 4.43 -1.21 -3.05
CA ARG A 69 3.13 -1.91 -2.80
C ARG A 69 3.12 -2.71 -1.49
N GLY A 70 4.09 -2.46 -0.61
CA GLY A 70 4.13 -3.03 0.73
C GLY A 70 3.25 -2.24 1.70
N PRO A 71 2.93 -2.81 2.86
CA PRO A 71 2.27 -2.10 3.95
C PRO A 71 3.05 -0.82 4.30
N LEU A 72 2.34 0.29 4.48
CA LEU A 72 2.94 1.62 4.71
C LEU A 72 2.99 1.95 6.20
N ARG A 73 2.07 1.36 6.96
CA ARG A 73 1.93 1.50 8.41
C ARG A 73 1.83 0.14 9.11
N ASP A 74 2.04 0.16 10.42
CA ASP A 74 1.81 -0.99 11.29
C ASP A 74 0.39 -1.55 11.16
N GLU A 75 -0.59 -0.67 10.95
CA GLU A 75 -2.01 -1.05 10.82
C GLU A 75 -2.30 -1.81 9.52
N ASP A 76 -1.49 -1.60 8.48
CA ASP A 76 -1.58 -2.35 7.23
C ASP A 76 -1.04 -3.79 7.36
N CYS A 77 -0.28 -4.06 8.43
CA CYS A 77 0.22 -5.38 8.77
C CYS A 77 -0.83 -6.18 9.57
N PHE A 78 -1.54 -7.07 8.90
CA PHE A 78 -2.50 -7.97 9.56
C PHE A 78 -2.07 -9.43 9.54
N TRP A 79 -2.63 -10.21 10.47
CA TRP A 79 -2.43 -11.66 10.55
C TRP A 79 -3.35 -12.38 9.56
N ASP A 80 -2.78 -13.19 8.67
CA ASP A 80 -3.53 -14.07 7.78
C ASP A 80 -3.80 -15.40 8.50
N TYR A 81 -5.01 -15.53 9.06
CA TYR A 81 -5.44 -16.75 9.76
C TYR A 81 -5.41 -18.00 8.88
N GLY A 82 -5.59 -17.87 7.57
CA GLY A 82 -5.58 -19.00 6.64
C GLY A 82 -4.17 -19.56 6.41
N LYS A 83 -3.13 -18.73 6.57
CA LYS A 83 -1.73 -19.13 6.40
C LYS A 83 -0.93 -19.18 7.70
N ALA A 84 -1.56 -18.87 8.83
CA ALA A 84 -0.93 -18.78 10.15
C ALA A 84 0.38 -17.95 10.15
N ARG A 85 0.38 -16.84 9.41
CA ARG A 85 1.52 -15.90 9.31
C ARG A 85 1.03 -14.49 9.03
N CYS A 86 1.89 -13.49 9.22
CA CYS A 86 1.59 -12.13 8.75
C CYS A 86 1.35 -12.12 7.23
N ALA A 87 0.34 -11.36 6.78
CA ALA A 87 -0.09 -11.33 5.38
C ALA A 87 1.04 -10.91 4.42
N TRP A 88 1.95 -10.07 4.90
CA TRP A 88 3.11 -9.56 4.18
C TRP A 88 4.41 -9.96 4.89
N PRO A 89 4.88 -11.21 4.75
CA PRO A 89 6.05 -11.69 5.51
C PRO A 89 7.36 -10.99 5.14
N GLU A 90 7.43 -10.32 3.98
CA GLU A 90 8.59 -9.56 3.51
C GLU A 90 8.70 -8.15 4.13
N TYR A 91 7.59 -7.63 4.67
CA TYR A 91 7.50 -6.25 5.16
C TYR A 91 7.02 -6.17 6.61
N CYS A 92 6.31 -7.18 7.09
CA CYS A 92 5.75 -7.24 8.42
C CYS A 92 6.37 -8.40 9.19
N GLU A 93 6.80 -8.12 10.41
CA GLU A 93 7.22 -9.14 11.36
C GLU A 93 6.17 -9.35 12.44
N TYR A 94 6.09 -10.58 12.92
CA TYR A 94 5.28 -10.89 14.07
C TYR A 94 6.03 -10.49 15.34
N ARG A 95 5.49 -9.53 16.10
CA ARG A 95 6.03 -9.17 17.41
C ARG A 95 5.15 -9.76 18.50
N CYS A 96 5.71 -10.68 19.28
CA CYS A 96 5.15 -11.11 20.55
C CYS A 96 5.44 -10.03 21.60
N TRP A 97 4.42 -9.45 22.23
CA TRP A 97 4.64 -8.57 23.37
C TRP A 97 4.98 -9.40 24.60
N GLN A 98 6.26 -9.38 24.98
CA GLN A 98 6.79 -10.18 26.07
C GLN A 98 6.96 -9.36 27.37
N TRP A 99 5.91 -8.65 27.83
CA TRP A 99 5.97 -7.87 29.08
C TRP A 99 4.69 -7.78 29.92
N ARG A 100 3.88 -8.85 29.98
CA ARG A 100 3.00 -9.02 31.15
C ARG A 100 2.78 -10.49 31.45
N ILE A 101 3.42 -10.92 32.53
CA ILE A 101 3.25 -12.25 33.12
C ILE A 101 1.74 -12.44 33.33
N HIS A 102 1.22 -13.52 32.76
CA HIS A 102 -0.13 -14.05 32.96
C HIS A 102 -1.27 -13.67 31.98
N MET A 103 -1.04 -13.59 30.67
CA MET A 103 -2.03 -14.04 29.66
C MET A 103 -1.35 -14.40 28.34
N ARG A 104 -1.86 -15.43 27.64
CA ARG A 104 -1.38 -15.85 26.32
C ARG A 104 -1.39 -14.66 25.37
N GLY A 105 -0.20 -14.27 24.91
CA GLY A 105 0.01 -13.04 24.15
C GLY A 105 -0.75 -13.03 22.83
N LEU A 106 -1.54 -11.98 22.63
CA LEU A 106 -1.87 -11.48 21.30
C LEU A 106 -0.56 -10.96 20.68
N GLY A 107 0.12 -11.78 19.89
CA GLY A 107 1.17 -11.23 19.05
C GLY A 107 0.54 -10.40 17.94
N SER A 108 1.16 -9.26 17.63
CA SER A 108 0.67 -8.36 16.59
C SER A 108 1.68 -8.33 15.44
N CYS A 109 1.18 -8.38 14.21
CA CYS A 109 2.01 -8.09 13.04
C CYS A 109 2.32 -6.60 13.03
N LYS A 110 3.59 -6.26 12.87
CA LYS A 110 4.10 -4.89 12.88
C LYS A 110 5.02 -4.72 11.69
N LEU A 111 5.14 -3.49 11.18
CA LEU A 111 6.06 -3.23 10.10
C LEU A 111 7.50 -3.45 10.56
N GLN A 112 8.28 -4.10 9.71
CA GLN A 112 9.73 -4.09 9.85
C GLN A 112 10.23 -2.70 9.48
N PHE A 113 11.00 -2.10 10.39
CA PHE A 113 11.80 -0.92 10.05
C PHE A 113 12.86 -1.34 9.03
N ILE A 114 12.58 -1.14 7.75
CA ILE A 114 13.62 -1.14 6.71
C ILE A 114 14.36 0.17 6.90
N GLN A 115 15.47 0.13 7.63
CA GLN A 115 16.41 1.23 7.73
C GLN A 115 16.90 1.51 6.29
N PHE A 116 16.33 2.54 5.65
CA PHE A 116 16.91 3.11 4.45
C PHE A 116 18.22 3.76 4.89
N SER A 117 19.30 2.99 4.86
CA SER A 117 20.65 3.54 4.90
C SER A 117 20.77 4.50 3.73
N ILE A 118 20.89 5.79 4.06
CA ILE A 118 21.36 6.84 3.16
C ILE A 118 22.85 6.61 2.93
#